data_AF-A0A3P8F5L6-F1
#
_entry.id   AF-A0A3P8F5L6-F1
#
_cell.length_a   1.000
_cell.length_b   1.000
_cell.length_c   1.000
_cell.angle_alpha   90.00
_cell.angle_beta   90.00
_cell.angle_gamma   90.00
#
_symmetry.space_group_name_H-M   'P 1'
#
loop_
_entity.id
_entity.type
_entity.pdbx_description
1 polymer ?
#
loop_
_entity_poly.entity_id
_entity_poly.type
_entity_poly.pdbx_seq_one_letter_code
_entity_poly.pdbx_strand_id
1 'polypeptide(L)'
;MVSNVINFDFPPTPILYVHRVGRTARADQMGTALSFVSKLEESRLADVEALLNPAGAAAAVKSGVAKDFASSIFRPYQFRLSEVDGFRYRAADVMRHITRKVVREARLKEIKLELLNSERLKGYFQDHIPDLEALRHDKPLKHVAQPHLKDVPDYLVPQSLKALMPGSCHSRKATQRWKRRNLHTDDKSNTSFVDLKKRLQIKHKQAKKVS
;
A
#
# COMPACT_ATOMS: atom_id res chain seq x y z
N MET A 1 2.26 -3.53 -15.01
CA MET A 1 2.85 -2.39 -14.26
C MET A 1 2.09 -2.24 -12.96
N VAL A 2 2.77 -1.99 -11.84
CA VAL A 2 2.14 -1.94 -10.52
C VAL A 2 1.73 -0.50 -10.22
N SER A 3 0.48 -0.24 -9.87
CA SER A 3 -0.02 1.12 -9.56
C SER A 3 0.36 1.57 -8.16
N ASN A 4 0.35 0.64 -7.20
CA ASN A 4 0.58 0.91 -5.78
C ASN A 4 1.56 -0.10 -5.19
N VAL A 5 2.53 0.38 -4.40
CA VAL A 5 3.42 -0.48 -3.58
C VAL A 5 3.09 -0.26 -2.12
N ILE A 6 2.89 -1.37 -1.39
CA ILE A 6 2.63 -1.35 0.05
C ILE A 6 3.78 -2.10 0.72
N ASN A 7 4.56 -1.39 1.53
CA ASN A 7 5.59 -1.98 2.38
C ASN A 7 4.97 -2.32 3.74
N PHE A 8 4.67 -3.60 3.96
CA PHE A 8 4.21 -4.10 5.27
C PHE A 8 5.27 -3.95 6.35
N ASP A 9 6.50 -4.38 6.05
CA ASP A 9 7.67 -4.15 6.89
C ASP A 9 8.59 -3.12 6.22
N PHE A 10 9.11 -2.18 7.02
CA PHE A 10 9.97 -1.13 6.49
C PHE A 10 11.32 -1.72 6.07
N PRO A 11 11.81 -1.44 4.85
CA PRO A 11 13.04 -2.03 4.34
C PRO A 11 14.25 -1.65 5.23
N PRO A 12 15.21 -2.57 5.42
CA PRO A 12 16.32 -2.37 6.34
C PRO A 12 17.35 -1.36 5.82
N THR A 13 17.44 -1.15 4.51
CA THR A 13 18.37 -0.19 3.90
C THR A 13 17.64 0.78 2.97
N PRO A 14 18.10 2.04 2.87
CA PRO A 14 17.48 3.04 2.01
C PRO A 14 17.49 2.69 0.51
N ILE A 15 18.54 2.02 0.05
CA ILE A 15 18.66 1.58 -1.35
C ILE A 15 17.54 0.59 -1.69
N LEU A 16 17.25 -0.35 -0.79
CA LEU A 16 16.15 -1.31 -0.99
C LEU A 16 14.79 -0.60 -1.01
N TYR A 17 14.60 0.46 -0.23
CA TYR A 17 13.40 1.28 -0.30
C TYR A 17 13.19 1.85 -1.70
N VAL A 18 14.21 2.49 -2.28
CA VAL A 18 14.15 3.07 -3.63
C VAL A 18 13.86 1.98 -4.67
N HIS A 19 14.47 0.79 -4.56
CA HIS A 19 14.22 -0.32 -5.48
C HIS A 19 12.78 -0.87 -5.41
N ARG A 20 12.16 -0.84 -4.23
CA ARG A 20 10.76 -1.25 -4.02
C ARG A 20 9.80 -0.23 -4.60
N VAL A 21 9.97 1.05 -4.28
CA VAL A 21 9.09 2.12 -4.76
C VAL A 21 9.25 2.35 -6.27
N GLY A 22 10.45 2.14 -6.81
CA GLY A 22 10.75 2.20 -8.24
C GLY A 22 9.96 1.21 -9.10
N ARG A 23 9.18 0.30 -8.51
CA ARG A 23 8.25 -0.59 -9.23
C ARG A 23 6.97 0.10 -9.70
N THR A 24 6.64 1.28 -9.16
CA THR A 24 5.34 1.94 -9.36
C THR A 24 5.35 3.15 -10.30
N ALA A 25 6.51 3.80 -10.49
CA ALA A 25 6.62 5.03 -11.27
C ALA A 25 7.43 4.82 -12.56
N ARG A 26 6.83 5.17 -13.70
CA ARG A 26 7.51 5.35 -15.01
C ARG A 26 7.05 6.69 -15.60
N ALA A 27 7.78 7.20 -16.59
CA ALA A 27 7.69 8.57 -17.13
C ALA A 27 6.26 9.18 -17.26
N ASP A 28 5.24 8.40 -17.64
CA ASP A 28 3.88 8.91 -17.88
C ASP A 28 2.80 8.50 -16.86
N GLN A 29 3.14 7.70 -15.83
CA GLN A 29 2.16 7.26 -14.82
C GLN A 29 2.66 7.49 -13.39
N MET A 30 1.84 8.22 -12.62
CA MET A 30 2.07 8.40 -11.19
C MET A 30 1.72 7.11 -10.44
N GLY A 31 2.70 6.57 -9.71
CA GLY A 31 2.53 5.47 -8.77
C GLY A 31 2.41 5.99 -7.33
N THR A 32 1.74 5.23 -6.47
CA THR A 32 1.65 5.53 -5.03
C THR A 32 2.42 4.49 -4.23
N ALA A 33 3.16 4.92 -3.20
CA ALA A 33 3.80 4.02 -2.26
C ALA A 33 3.35 4.31 -0.83
N LEU A 34 2.89 3.28 -0.12
CA LEU A 34 2.52 3.32 1.29
C LEU A 34 3.48 2.43 2.07
N SER A 35 4.00 2.92 3.19
CA SER A 35 4.88 2.13 4.06
C SER A 35 4.40 2.21 5.49
N PHE A 36 4.31 1.07 6.15
CA PHE A 36 4.13 1.02 7.60
C PHE A 36 5.49 1.17 8.27
N VAL A 37 5.54 1.99 9.32
CA VAL A 37 6.75 2.28 10.08
C VAL A 37 6.43 2.08 11.54
N SER A 38 7.14 1.16 12.20
CA SER A 38 7.11 1.02 13.65
C SER A 38 8.05 2.03 14.30
N LYS A 39 7.86 2.30 15.60
CA LYS A 39 8.75 3.19 16.38
C LYS A 39 10.22 2.75 16.31
N LEU A 40 10.47 1.44 16.28
CA LEU A 40 11.82 0.86 16.17
C LEU A 40 12.49 1.13 14.82
N GLU A 41 11.72 1.52 13.81
CA GLU A 41 12.16 1.71 12.42
C GLU A 41 12.25 3.19 12.03
N GLU A 42 11.98 4.12 12.96
CA GLU A 42 12.06 5.57 12.70
C GLU A 42 13.45 6.02 12.27
N SER A 43 14.51 5.37 12.78
CA SER A 43 15.89 5.65 12.34
C SER A 43 16.07 5.35 10.85
N ARG A 44 15.54 4.21 10.38
CA ARG A 44 15.60 3.82 8.97
C ARG A 44 14.79 4.78 8.10
N LEU A 45 13.66 5.28 8.60
CA LEU A 45 12.87 6.30 7.91
C LEU A 45 13.68 7.60 7.74
N ALA A 46 14.40 8.03 8.78
CA ALA A 46 15.27 9.19 8.72
C ALA A 46 16.40 9.02 7.70
N ASP A 47 17.02 7.83 7.64
CA ASP A 47 18.07 7.53 6.65
C ASP A 47 17.53 7.62 5.21
N VAL A 48 16.30 7.13 4.98
CA VAL A 48 15.63 7.22 3.68
C VAL A 48 15.28 8.68 3.35
N GLU A 49 14.77 9.45 4.31
CA GLU A 49 14.45 10.86 4.14
C GLU A 49 15.71 11.66 3.78
N ALA A 50 16.84 11.38 4.44
CA ALA A 50 18.13 11.99 4.15
C ALA A 50 18.65 11.66 2.75
N LEU A 51 18.47 10.41 2.28
CA LEU A 51 18.87 9.99 0.93
C LEU A 51 18.02 10.68 -0.14
N LEU A 52 16.70 10.79 0.08
CA LEU A 52 15.76 11.34 -0.90
C LEU A 52 15.74 12.87 -0.94
N ASN A 53 16.02 13.55 0.17
CA ASN A 53 16.13 15.01 0.24
C ASN A 53 17.39 15.43 1.03
N PRO A 54 18.58 15.31 0.41
CA PRO A 54 19.84 15.68 1.06
C PRO A 54 19.89 17.18 1.40
N ALA A 55 19.21 18.04 0.65
CA ALA A 55 19.14 19.48 0.91
C ALA A 55 18.26 19.81 2.13
N GLY A 56 17.15 19.10 2.31
CA GLY A 56 16.27 19.26 3.47
C GLY A 56 16.87 18.74 4.77
N ALA A 57 17.67 17.67 4.71
CA ALA A 57 18.37 17.12 5.86
C ALA A 57 19.37 18.12 6.48
N ALA A 58 20.12 18.86 5.64
CA ALA A 58 21.06 19.89 6.10
C ALA A 58 20.37 21.11 6.74
N ALA A 59 19.14 21.43 6.32
CA ALA A 59 18.34 22.51 6.87
C ALA A 59 17.69 22.14 8.23
N ALA A 60 17.29 20.88 8.40
CA ALA A 60 16.72 20.37 9.65
C ALA A 60 17.71 20.39 10.82
N VAL A 61 19.01 20.16 10.56
CA VAL A 61 20.05 20.22 11.62
C VAL A 61 20.25 21.64 12.18
N LYS A 62 19.97 22.68 11.40
CA LYS A 62 20.19 24.09 11.79
C LYS A 62 18.97 24.74 12.46
N SER A 63 17.80 24.13 12.35
CA SER A 63 16.55 24.66 12.88
C SER A 63 16.02 23.65 13.89
N GLY A 64 16.23 23.90 15.19
CA GLY A 64 15.63 23.12 16.29
C GLY A 64 14.11 23.29 16.40
N VAL A 65 13.43 23.45 15.26
CA VAL A 65 12.01 23.71 15.11
C VAL A 65 11.31 22.38 14.83
N ALA A 66 10.12 22.20 15.40
CA ALA A 66 9.27 21.04 15.17
C ALA A 66 9.14 20.77 13.65
N LYS A 67 9.38 19.53 13.23
CA LYS A 67 9.26 19.11 11.83
C LYS A 67 7.84 19.40 11.33
N ASP A 68 7.68 20.41 10.49
CA ASP A 68 6.43 20.64 9.80
C ASP A 68 6.16 19.46 8.85
N PHE A 69 5.12 18.67 9.14
CA PHE A 69 4.74 17.50 8.32
C PHE A 69 4.39 17.87 6.87
N ALA A 70 4.11 19.15 6.60
CA ALA A 70 3.85 19.66 5.27
C ALA A 70 5.11 19.70 4.37
N SER A 71 6.31 19.79 4.96
CA SER A 71 7.58 19.88 4.22
C SER A 71 8.37 18.58 4.12
N SER A 72 7.99 17.54 4.86
CA SER A 72 8.62 16.22 4.73
C SER A 72 8.22 15.53 3.43
N ILE A 73 9.14 14.76 2.84
CA ILE A 73 8.85 13.91 1.66
C ILE A 73 7.75 12.91 2.00
N PHE A 74 7.77 12.42 3.24
CA PHE A 74 6.81 11.46 3.75
C PHE A 74 5.60 12.19 4.30
N ARG A 75 4.46 11.99 3.66
CA ARG A 75 3.18 12.49 4.15
C ARG A 75 2.54 11.45 5.07
N PRO A 76 2.19 11.80 6.32
CA PRO A 76 1.40 10.93 7.17
C PRO A 76 0.12 10.53 6.46
N TYR A 77 -0.16 9.23 6.41
CA TYR A 77 -1.37 8.75 5.77
C TYR A 77 -2.57 8.99 6.70
N GLN A 78 -3.47 9.90 6.30
CA GLN A 78 -4.69 10.16 7.04
C GLN A 78 -5.72 9.06 6.76
N PHE A 79 -5.75 8.06 7.64
CA PHE A 79 -6.69 6.95 7.51
C PHE A 79 -8.03 7.27 8.19
N ARG A 80 -9.11 7.30 7.40
CA ARG A 80 -10.48 7.48 7.92
C ARG A 80 -11.05 6.13 8.34
N LEU A 81 -10.85 5.79 9.62
CA LEU A 81 -11.37 4.54 10.18
C LEU A 81 -12.89 4.39 10.01
N SER A 82 -13.61 5.52 10.12
CA SER A 82 -15.07 5.59 9.98
C SER A 82 -15.59 5.05 8.65
N GLU A 83 -14.84 5.22 7.56
CA GLU A 83 -15.22 4.71 6.24
C GLU A 83 -15.05 3.18 6.19
N VAL A 84 -14.13 2.61 6.96
CA VAL A 84 -13.81 1.16 6.91
C VAL A 84 -14.60 0.36 7.95
N ASP A 85 -15.34 1.03 8.83
CA ASP A 85 -16.12 0.39 9.90
C ASP A 85 -17.13 -0.63 9.38
N GLY A 86 -17.73 -0.40 8.21
CA GLY A 86 -18.64 -1.35 7.55
C GLY A 86 -17.98 -2.73 7.30
N PHE A 87 -16.68 -2.75 7.02
CA PHE A 87 -15.95 -3.99 6.78
C PHE A 87 -15.53 -4.71 8.06
N ARG A 88 -15.59 -4.06 9.22
CA ARG A 88 -15.11 -4.65 10.49
C ARG A 88 -15.85 -5.93 10.83
N TYR A 89 -17.16 -5.96 10.66
CA TYR A 89 -17.95 -7.16 10.94
C TYR A 89 -17.56 -8.33 10.04
N ARG A 90 -17.28 -8.06 8.76
CA ARG A 90 -16.81 -9.09 7.81
C ARG A 90 -15.42 -9.60 8.18
N ALA A 91 -14.49 -8.70 8.48
CA ALA A 91 -13.15 -9.08 8.91
C ALA A 91 -13.20 -9.89 10.22
N ALA A 92 -14.02 -9.45 11.19
CA ALA A 92 -14.20 -10.15 12.45
C ALA A 92 -14.81 -11.55 12.26
N ASP A 93 -15.79 -11.69 11.36
CA ASP A 93 -16.41 -12.98 11.05
C ASP A 93 -15.40 -13.97 10.44
N VAL A 94 -14.59 -13.52 9.48
CA VAL A 94 -13.48 -14.31 8.91
C VAL A 94 -12.47 -14.69 10.00
N MET A 95 -12.08 -13.75 10.84
CA MET A 95 -11.12 -14.02 11.92
C MET A 95 -11.65 -15.03 12.93
N ARG A 96 -12.94 -14.97 13.28
CA ARG A 96 -13.60 -15.96 14.16
C ARG A 96 -13.62 -17.35 13.54
N HIS A 97 -13.73 -17.41 12.22
CA HIS A 97 -13.72 -18.65 11.48
C HIS A 97 -12.34 -19.34 11.49
N ILE A 98 -11.26 -18.56 11.55
CA ILE A 98 -9.88 -19.08 11.60
C ILE A 98 -9.55 -19.54 13.03
N THR A 99 -9.81 -20.81 13.30
CA THR A 99 -9.47 -21.45 14.58
C THR A 99 -8.13 -22.18 14.53
N ARG A 100 -7.53 -22.46 15.70
CA ARG A 100 -6.29 -23.28 15.80
C ARG A 100 -6.42 -24.64 15.11
N LYS A 101 -7.62 -25.22 15.11
CA LYS A 101 -7.92 -26.48 14.42
C LYS A 101 -7.79 -26.33 12.91
N VAL A 102 -8.38 -25.29 12.33
CA VAL A 102 -8.28 -24.99 10.89
C VAL A 102 -6.83 -24.71 10.50
N VAL A 103 -6.08 -23.97 11.32
CA VAL A 103 -4.65 -23.71 11.08
C VAL A 103 -3.83 -25.01 11.13
N ARG A 104 -4.06 -25.87 12.14
CA ARG A 104 -3.38 -27.16 12.24
C ARG A 104 -3.67 -28.05 11.04
N GLU A 105 -4.93 -28.19 10.67
CA GLU A 105 -5.34 -29.00 9.53
C GLU A 105 -4.78 -28.44 8.19
N ALA A 106 -4.75 -27.11 8.04
CA ALA A 106 -4.14 -26.46 6.88
C ALA A 106 -2.63 -26.72 6.82
N ARG A 107 -1.93 -26.63 7.95
CA ARG A 107 -0.50 -26.91 8.02
C ARG A 107 -0.17 -28.37 7.75
N LEU A 108 -0.99 -29.30 8.26
CA LEU A 108 -0.86 -30.73 7.94
C LEU A 108 -1.03 -30.98 6.44
N LYS A 109 -1.99 -30.30 5.80
CA LYS A 109 -2.19 -30.41 4.34
C LYS A 109 -1.00 -29.85 3.54
N GLU A 110 -0.44 -28.73 3.96
CA GLU A 110 0.76 -28.14 3.36
C GLU A 110 1.93 -29.12 3.41
N ILE A 111 2.24 -29.66 4.60
CA ILE A 111 3.31 -30.65 4.80
C ILE A 111 3.06 -31.91 3.97
N LYS A 112 1.82 -32.41 3.93
CA LYS A 112 1.46 -33.57 3.10
C LYS A 112 1.77 -33.34 1.62
N LEU A 113 1.45 -32.16 1.09
CA LEU A 113 1.75 -31.82 -0.29
C LEU A 113 3.26 -31.71 -0.52
N GLU A 114 4.00 -31.15 0.43
CA GLU A 114 5.47 -31.12 0.38
C GLU A 114 6.07 -32.54 0.38
N LEU A 115 5.56 -33.45 1.22
CA LEU A 115 6.01 -34.85 1.26
C LEU A 115 5.77 -35.57 -0.07
N LEU A 116 4.58 -35.41 -0.65
CA LEU A 116 4.23 -36.03 -1.94
C LEU A 116 5.04 -35.47 -3.11
N ASN A 117 5.36 -34.17 -3.08
CA ASN A 117 6.13 -33.51 -4.14
C ASN A 117 7.65 -33.66 -3.97
N SER A 118 8.12 -34.08 -2.80
CA SER A 118 9.54 -34.22 -2.49
C SER A 118 10.21 -35.32 -3.32
N GLU A 119 11.27 -34.97 -4.03
CA GLU A 119 12.06 -35.93 -4.82
C GLU A 119 12.80 -36.94 -3.94
N ARG A 120 13.23 -36.50 -2.76
CA ARG A 120 14.02 -37.32 -1.82
C ARG A 120 13.22 -38.47 -1.22
N LEU A 121 11.91 -38.31 -1.10
CA LEU A 121 11.03 -39.31 -0.48
C LEU A 121 10.42 -40.28 -1.49
N LYS A 122 10.60 -40.05 -2.80
CA LYS A 122 10.06 -40.94 -3.84
C LYS A 122 10.59 -42.37 -3.72
N GLY A 123 11.88 -42.55 -3.44
CA GLY A 123 12.47 -43.87 -3.22
C GLY A 123 11.89 -44.56 -1.98
N TYR A 124 11.78 -43.83 -0.86
CA TYR A 124 11.19 -44.36 0.37
C TYR A 124 9.75 -44.85 0.17
N PHE A 125 8.94 -44.11 -0.58
CA PHE A 125 7.55 -44.47 -0.88
C PHE A 125 7.40 -45.61 -1.91
N GLN A 126 8.42 -45.88 -2.73
CA GLN A 126 8.44 -47.07 -3.58
C GLN A 126 8.58 -48.34 -2.74
N ASP A 127 9.37 -48.26 -1.67
CA ASP A 127 9.59 -49.37 -0.73
C ASP A 127 8.46 -49.48 0.31
N HIS A 128 7.75 -48.38 0.59
CA HIS A 128 6.67 -48.28 1.60
C HIS A 128 5.36 -47.77 0.99
N ILE A 129 4.76 -48.61 0.14
CA ILE A 129 3.47 -48.34 -0.53
C ILE A 129 2.33 -48.04 0.48
N PRO A 130 2.19 -48.73 1.63
CA PRO A 130 1.12 -48.43 2.59
C PRO A 130 1.16 -47.00 3.13
N ASP A 131 2.35 -46.43 3.32
CA ASP A 131 2.51 -45.07 3.86
C ASP A 131 2.13 -44.02 2.82
N LEU A 132 2.44 -44.28 1.55
CA LEU A 132 1.98 -43.44 0.44
C LEU A 132 0.46 -43.48 0.30
N GLU A 133 -0.16 -44.66 0.48
CA GLU A 133 -1.61 -44.80 0.48
C GLU A 133 -2.26 -44.10 1.67
N ALA A 134 -1.72 -44.25 2.88
CA ALA A 134 -2.18 -43.54 4.07
C ALA A 134 -2.16 -42.02 3.85
N LEU A 135 -1.06 -41.50 3.29
CA LEU A 135 -0.97 -40.09 2.92
C LEU A 135 -2.00 -39.70 1.85
N ARG A 136 -2.33 -40.55 0.88
CA ARG A 136 -3.34 -40.23 -0.16
C ARG A 136 -4.77 -40.27 0.36
N HIS A 137 -5.08 -41.18 1.27
CA HIS A 137 -6.44 -41.42 1.77
C HIS A 137 -6.85 -40.51 2.94
N ASP A 138 -5.92 -39.71 3.47
CA ASP A 138 -6.23 -38.67 4.45
C ASP A 138 -7.31 -37.70 3.95
N LYS A 139 -8.34 -37.49 4.80
CA LYS A 139 -9.49 -36.64 4.49
C LYS A 139 -9.03 -35.23 4.12
N PRO A 140 -9.46 -34.68 2.98
CA PRO A 140 -9.11 -33.32 2.63
C PRO A 140 -9.72 -32.34 3.63
N LEU A 141 -8.93 -31.33 4.01
CA LEU A 141 -9.45 -30.20 4.79
C LEU A 141 -10.66 -29.62 4.08
N LYS A 142 -11.81 -29.56 4.77
CA LYS A 142 -12.98 -28.83 4.30
C LYS A 142 -12.63 -27.35 4.31
N HIS A 143 -12.30 -26.81 3.15
CA HIS A 143 -12.19 -25.37 2.97
C HIS A 143 -13.56 -24.77 3.19
N VAL A 144 -13.75 -24.00 4.26
CA VAL A 144 -15.00 -23.29 4.47
C VAL A 144 -15.00 -22.08 3.55
N ALA A 145 -15.44 -22.31 2.32
CA ALA A 145 -15.71 -21.23 1.40
C ALA A 145 -16.90 -20.44 1.98
N GLN A 146 -16.67 -19.17 2.31
CA GLN A 146 -17.74 -18.25 2.69
C GLN A 146 -18.23 -17.55 1.41
N PRO A 147 -19.29 -18.04 0.74
CA PRO A 147 -19.72 -17.49 -0.54
C PRO A 147 -20.14 -16.02 -0.43
N HIS A 148 -20.73 -15.65 0.69
CA HIS A 148 -21.19 -14.28 0.99
C HIS A 148 -20.05 -13.27 1.15
N LEU A 149 -18.79 -13.74 1.25
CA LEU A 149 -17.62 -12.88 1.39
C LEU A 149 -17.13 -12.35 0.04
N LYS A 150 -17.51 -13.00 -1.07
CA LYS A 150 -17.16 -12.59 -2.43
C LYS A 150 -17.84 -11.29 -2.83
N ASP A 151 -19.11 -11.15 -2.46
CA ASP A 151 -19.93 -10.01 -2.82
C ASP A 151 -19.98 -8.98 -1.68
N VAL A 152 -19.63 -7.74 -2.00
CA VAL A 152 -19.71 -6.61 -1.08
C VAL A 152 -20.94 -5.77 -1.44
N PRO A 153 -21.97 -5.72 -0.57
CA PRO A 153 -23.14 -4.89 -0.80
C PRO A 153 -22.80 -3.40 -0.87
N ASP A 154 -23.51 -2.70 -1.75
CA ASP A 154 -23.33 -1.27 -2.04
C ASP A 154 -23.40 -0.35 -0.82
N TYR A 155 -24.12 -0.77 0.23
CA TYR A 155 -24.29 0.01 1.47
C TYR A 155 -23.08 -0.09 2.41
N LEU A 156 -22.24 -1.12 2.25
CA LEU A 156 -21.04 -1.33 3.06
C LEU A 156 -19.83 -0.58 2.50
N VAL A 157 -19.94 -0.09 1.27
CA VAL A 157 -18.86 0.53 0.52
C VAL A 157 -18.88 2.04 0.73
N PRO A 158 -17.77 2.65 1.16
CA PRO A 158 -17.63 4.10 1.24
C PRO A 158 -17.97 4.80 -0.06
N GLN A 159 -18.60 5.97 0.04
CA GLN A 159 -18.93 6.80 -1.13
C GLN A 159 -17.69 7.14 -1.96
N SER A 160 -16.53 7.29 -1.30
CA SER A 160 -15.21 7.51 -1.90
C SER A 160 -14.80 6.35 -2.83
N LEU A 161 -15.07 5.11 -2.42
CA LEU A 161 -14.70 3.87 -3.12
C LEU A 161 -15.78 3.37 -4.09
N LYS A 162 -17.04 3.76 -3.91
CA LYS A 162 -18.16 3.30 -4.76
C LYS A 162 -17.98 3.60 -6.26
N ALA A 163 -17.25 4.67 -6.59
CA ALA A 163 -16.92 5.04 -7.96
C ALA A 163 -15.91 4.10 -8.64
N LEU A 164 -15.14 3.33 -7.85
CA LEU A 164 -14.10 2.42 -8.32
C LEU A 164 -14.58 0.97 -8.42
N MET A 165 -15.77 0.64 -7.89
CA MET A 165 -16.28 -0.73 -7.92
C MET A 165 -16.86 -1.10 -9.28
N PRO A 166 -16.46 -2.23 -9.88
CA PRO A 166 -17.06 -2.74 -11.11
C PRO A 166 -18.50 -3.18 -10.81
N GLY A 167 -19.48 -2.63 -11.54
CA GLY A 167 -20.90 -2.96 -11.40
C GLY A 167 -21.78 -1.86 -10.80
N SER A 168 -21.21 -0.78 -10.24
CA SER A 168 -22.03 0.36 -9.83
C SER A 168 -22.54 1.11 -11.08
N CYS A 169 -23.85 1.30 -11.19
CA CYS A 169 -24.53 1.92 -12.34
C CYS A 169 -24.08 3.36 -12.66
N HIS A 170 -23.21 3.95 -11.84
CA HIS A 170 -22.67 5.29 -11.97
C HIS A 170 -21.23 5.34 -12.56
N SER A 171 -20.60 4.18 -12.81
CA SER A 171 -19.15 4.08 -13.08
C SER A 171 -18.71 4.64 -14.45
N ARG A 172 -19.56 4.65 -15.48
CA ARG A 172 -19.13 5.03 -16.85
C ARG A 172 -18.67 6.49 -17.02
N LYS A 173 -18.99 7.41 -16.10
CA LYS A 173 -18.57 8.82 -16.17
C LYS A 173 -17.57 9.26 -15.09
N ALA A 174 -17.24 8.40 -14.11
CA ALA A 174 -16.51 8.80 -12.89
C ALA A 174 -15.00 8.52 -12.90
N THR A 175 -14.53 7.58 -13.72
CA THR A 175 -13.10 7.17 -13.79
C THR A 175 -12.16 8.30 -14.21
N GLN A 176 -12.63 9.26 -15.04
CA GLN A 176 -11.87 10.45 -15.43
C GLN A 176 -11.75 11.50 -14.30
N ARG A 177 -12.71 11.53 -13.37
CA ARG A 177 -12.84 12.61 -12.35
C ARG A 177 -12.13 12.29 -11.02
N TRP A 178 -11.76 11.03 -10.77
CA TRP A 178 -11.05 10.60 -9.55
C TRP A 178 -9.61 11.13 -9.51
N LYS A 179 -8.97 11.31 -10.68
CA LYS A 179 -7.61 11.89 -10.80
C LYS A 179 -7.47 13.33 -10.32
N ARG A 180 -8.55 14.09 -10.11
CA ARG A 180 -8.47 15.53 -9.77
C ARG A 180 -8.94 15.93 -8.37
N ARG A 181 -9.66 15.07 -7.63
CA ARG A 181 -10.31 15.50 -6.37
C ARG A 181 -9.69 14.97 -5.09
N ASN A 182 -9.04 13.81 -5.11
CA ASN A 182 -8.50 13.22 -3.87
C ASN A 182 -7.10 13.74 -3.49
N LEU A 183 -6.66 14.83 -4.10
CA LEU A 183 -5.44 15.57 -3.76
C LEU A 183 -5.72 17.02 -3.34
N HIS A 184 -6.95 17.35 -2.97
CA HIS A 184 -7.28 18.62 -2.31
C HIS A 184 -7.37 18.37 -0.81
N THR A 185 -6.26 18.58 -0.11
CA THR A 185 -6.33 19.09 1.25
C THR A 185 -6.88 20.50 1.14
N ASP A 186 -7.96 20.80 1.86
CA ASP A 186 -8.46 22.17 1.98
C ASP A 186 -7.33 23.07 2.46
N ASP A 187 -6.80 23.92 1.58
CA ASP A 187 -5.85 24.97 1.95
C ASP A 187 -6.40 26.28 1.40
N LYS A 188 -7.24 26.93 2.22
CA LYS A 188 -7.60 28.33 2.05
C LYS A 188 -6.41 29.18 2.48
N SER A 189 -5.36 29.19 1.68
CA SER A 189 -4.34 30.23 1.69
C SER A 189 -3.85 30.45 0.27
N ASN A 190 -4.61 31.28 -0.45
CA ASN A 190 -4.11 31.98 -1.63
C ASN A 190 -2.85 32.75 -1.25
N THR A 191 -1.68 32.33 -1.76
CA THR A 191 -0.72 33.22 -2.41
C THR A 191 0.47 32.46 -3.01
N SER A 192 0.76 32.78 -4.28
CA SER A 192 2.10 32.83 -4.88
C SER A 192 2.81 31.54 -5.31
N PHE A 193 2.78 31.31 -6.63
CA PHE A 193 3.96 30.87 -7.40
C PHE A 193 3.90 31.38 -8.85
N VAL A 194 2.68 31.59 -9.36
CA VAL A 194 2.44 32.16 -10.70
C VAL A 194 2.80 33.66 -10.77
N ASP A 195 2.73 34.40 -9.66
CA ASP A 195 2.98 35.85 -9.62
C ASP A 195 4.44 36.28 -9.55
N LEU A 196 5.38 35.37 -9.24
CA LEU A 196 6.80 35.71 -9.16
C LEU A 196 7.41 35.90 -10.57
N LYS A 197 6.96 35.10 -11.55
CA LYS A 197 7.36 35.24 -12.96
C LYS A 197 6.82 36.52 -13.61
N LYS A 198 5.59 36.93 -13.26
CA LYS A 198 5.01 38.21 -13.75
C LYS A 198 5.73 39.42 -13.15
N ARG A 199 6.10 39.40 -11.86
CA ARG A 199 6.83 40.51 -11.22
C ARG A 199 8.26 40.68 -11.74
N LEU A 200 8.94 39.60 -12.14
CA LEU A 200 10.30 39.68 -12.70
C LEU A 200 10.32 40.18 -14.16
N GLN A 201 9.27 39.91 -14.95
CA GLN A 201 9.18 40.39 -16.33
C GLN A 201 8.83 41.89 -16.43
N ILE A 202 8.14 42.46 -15.44
CA ILE A 202 7.80 43.89 -15.42
C ILE A 202 9.04 44.76 -15.12
N LYS A 203 9.96 44.30 -14.24
CA LYS A 203 11.19 45.04 -13.93
C LYS A 203 12.17 45.13 -15.10
N HIS A 204 12.30 44.07 -15.91
CA HIS A 204 13.19 44.12 -17.09
C HIS A 204 12.68 45.00 -18.23
N LYS A 205 11.38 45.32 -18.29
CA LYS A 205 10.80 46.19 -19.32
C LYS A 205 10.90 47.68 -18.98
N GLN A 206 10.98 48.05 -17.69
CA GLN A 206 11.12 49.44 -17.26
C GLN A 206 12.57 49.94 -17.29
N ALA A 207 13.56 49.06 -17.13
CA ALA A 207 14.98 49.42 -17.21
C ALA A 207 15.50 49.72 -18.63
N LYS A 208 14.73 49.37 -19.68
CA LYS A 208 15.08 49.65 -21.10
C LYS A 208 14.45 50.92 -21.67
N LYS A 209 13.70 51.69 -20.87
CA LYS A 209 12.96 52.87 -21.33
C LYS A 209 13.52 54.21 -20.81
N VAL A 210 14.68 54.18 -20.14
CA VAL A 210 15.35 55.38 -19.58
C VAL A 210 16.84 55.38 -19.93
N SER A 211 17.17 55.11 -21.18
CA SER A 211 18.50 55.39 -21.77
C SER A 211 18.30 55.90 -23.19
#